data_AF-Q1H8W2-F1
#
_entry.id   AF-Q1H8W2-F1
#
_cell.length_a   1.000
_cell.length_b   1.000
_cell.length_c   1.000
_cell.angle_alpha   90.00
_cell.angle_beta   90.00
_cell.angle_gamma   90.00
#
_symmetry.space_group_name_H-M   'P 1'
#
loop_
_entity.id
_entity.type
_entity.pdbx_description
1 polymer ?
#
loop_
_entity_poly.entity_id
_entity_poly.type
_entity_poly.pdbx_seq_one_letter_code
_entity_poly.pdbx_strand_id
1 'polypeptide(L)' 'TVTDSGLGPLFQVSALWEGLPGNLDAAVYSPRTQWIHFFKGDKVWRYINFKMSPGFPKKLNRVGP' A
#
# COMPACT_ATOMS: atom_id res chain seq x y z
N THR A 1 -14.05 -17.09 -12.60
CA THR A 1 -13.20 -16.65 -13.72
C THR A 1 -11.80 -17.14 -13.47
N VAL A 2 -11.29 -17.95 -14.39
CA VAL A 2 -9.97 -18.60 -14.34
C VAL A 2 -8.90 -17.58 -14.73
N THR A 3 -7.77 -17.56 -14.03
CA THR A 3 -6.47 -17.26 -14.65
C THR A 3 -5.45 -18.25 -14.10
N ASP A 4 -5.36 -19.34 -14.85
CA ASP A 4 -4.22 -20.23 -15.01
C ASP A 4 -3.04 -19.43 -15.59
N SER A 5 -2.00 -19.23 -14.80
CA SER A 5 -0.64 -18.92 -15.27
C SER A 5 0.29 -18.99 -14.08
N GLY A 6 1.30 -19.86 -14.15
CA GLY A 6 2.26 -20.18 -13.09
C GLY A 6 3.08 -18.98 -12.58
N LEU A 7 2.45 -18.14 -11.78
CA LEU A 7 3.09 -17.09 -10.99
C LEU A 7 3.81 -17.75 -9.81
N GLY A 8 5.05 -17.31 -9.53
CA GLY A 8 5.75 -17.63 -8.29
C GLY A 8 4.86 -17.39 -7.07
N PRO A 9 5.25 -17.89 -5.87
CA PRO A 9 4.39 -17.91 -4.69
C PRO A 9 3.65 -16.58 -4.52
N LEU A 10 2.31 -16.65 -4.54
CA LEU A 10 1.47 -15.49 -4.26
C LEU A 10 1.71 -15.09 -2.82
N PHE A 11 2.50 -14.04 -2.62
CA PHE A 11 2.77 -13.54 -1.28
C PHE A 11 1.60 -12.69 -0.80
N GLN A 12 1.19 -12.92 0.43
CA GLN A 12 0.27 -12.03 1.11
C GLN A 12 0.93 -10.65 1.22
N VAL A 13 0.22 -9.59 0.85
CA VAL A 13 0.76 -8.23 0.86
C VAL A 13 1.30 -7.85 2.24
N SER A 14 0.65 -8.25 3.33
CA SER A 14 1.13 -7.99 4.69
C SER A 14 2.43 -8.71 5.05
N ALA A 15 2.83 -9.76 4.31
CA ALA A 15 4.11 -10.43 4.49
C ALA A 15 5.27 -9.63 3.85
N LEU A 16 4.97 -8.81 2.84
CA LEU A 16 5.95 -7.95 2.17
C LEU A 16 6.04 -6.55 2.80
N TRP A 17 4.92 -6.05 3.32
CA TRP A 17 4.78 -4.69 3.86
C TRP A 17 4.39 -4.75 5.32
N GLU A 18 5.38 -4.68 6.20
CA GLU A 18 5.17 -4.73 7.65
C GLU A 18 4.21 -3.62 8.12
N GLY A 19 3.23 -3.98 8.94
CA GLY A 19 2.22 -3.06 9.47
C GLY A 19 1.14 -2.62 8.47
N LEU A 20 1.14 -3.14 7.24
CA LEU A 20 0.11 -2.86 6.25
C LEU A 20 -1.09 -3.81 6.45
N PRO A 21 -2.31 -3.28 6.61
CA PRO A 21 -3.48 -4.13 6.72
C PRO A 21 -3.78 -4.80 5.36
N GLY A 22 -4.31 -6.02 5.40
CA GLY A 22 -4.88 -6.65 4.20
C GLY A 22 -6.13 -5.94 3.70
N ASN A 23 -6.61 -6.30 2.51
CA ASN A 23 -7.80 -5.72 1.85
C ASN A 23 -7.68 -4.19 1.71
N LEU A 24 -6.74 -3.76 0.88
CA LEU A 24 -6.46 -2.36 0.60
C LEU A 24 -7.45 -1.83 -0.44
N ASP A 25 -7.79 -0.55 -0.33
CA ASP A 25 -8.70 0.11 -1.28
C ASP A 25 -7.96 0.55 -2.54
N ALA A 26 -6.73 1.05 -2.38
CA ALA A 26 -5.89 1.49 -3.49
C ALA A 26 -4.39 1.47 -3.13
N ALA A 27 -3.55 1.41 -4.16
CA ALA A 27 -2.11 1.59 -4.08
C ALA A 27 -1.64 2.49 -5.23
N VAL A 28 -0.73 3.41 -4.93
CA VAL A 28 -0.16 4.35 -5.91
C VAL A 28 1.35 4.38 -5.75
N TYR A 29 2.07 4.24 -6.86
CA TYR A 29 3.52 4.42 -6.91
C TYR A 29 3.87 5.70 -7.67
N SER A 30 4.75 6.52 -7.11
CA SER A 30 5.32 7.70 -7.77
C SER A 30 6.76 7.40 -8.21
N PRO A 31 7.03 7.23 -9.52
CA PRO A 31 8.39 6.97 -10.01
C PRO A 31 9.38 8.09 -9.70
N ARG A 32 8.90 9.34 -9.56
CA ARG A 32 9.75 10.52 -9.31
C ARG A 32 10.33 10.53 -7.90
N THR A 33 9.55 10.12 -6.91
CA THR A 33 9.96 10.12 -5.49
C THR A 33 10.24 8.72 -4.95
N GLN A 34 9.97 7.69 -5.76
CA GLN A 34 9.98 6.28 -5.37
C GLN A 34 9.08 5.96 -4.16
N TRP A 35 8.06 6.79 -3.94
CA TRP A 35 7.11 6.60 -2.84
C TRP A 35 5.97 5.70 -3.29
N ILE A 36 5.60 4.79 -2.39
CA ILE A 36 4.43 3.94 -2.54
C ILE A 36 3.44 4.34 -1.46
N HIS A 37 2.25 4.73 -1.87
CA HIS A 37 1.14 5.07 -0.98
C HIS A 37 0.09 3.97 -1.05
N PHE A 38 -0.28 3.44 0.10
CA PHE A 38 -1.40 2.52 0.25
C PHE A 38 -2.54 3.19 0.98
N PHE A 39 -3.77 2.91 0.55
CA PHE A 39 -4.98 3.50 1.09
C PHE A 39 -5.89 2.43 1.65
N LYS A 40 -6.42 2.68 2.85
CA LYS A 40 -7.47 1.87 3.45
C LYS A 40 -8.33 2.73 4.37
N GLY A 41 -9.61 2.84 4.06
CA GLY A 41 -10.56 3.69 4.77
C GLY A 41 -10.10 5.13 4.84
N ASP A 42 -9.98 5.65 6.06
CA ASP A 42 -9.53 7.02 6.34
C ASP A 42 -8.01 7.12 6.56
N LYS A 43 -7.22 6.10 6.17
CA LYS A 43 -5.77 6.07 6.42
C LYS A 43 -4.96 5.90 5.14
N VAL A 44 -3.79 6.53 5.15
CA VAL A 44 -2.75 6.36 4.15
C VAL A 44 -1.48 5.84 4.84
N TRP A 45 -0.83 4.87 4.21
CA TRP A 45 0.50 4.41 4.55
C TRP A 45 1.45 4.84 3.44
N ARG A 46 2.67 5.24 3.79
CA ARG A 46 3.70 5.59 2.81
C ARG A 46 4.92 4.72 3.06
N TYR A 47 5.43 4.12 2.01
CA TYR A 47 6.64 3.33 2.03
C TYR A 47 7.65 3.84 1.00
N ILE A 48 8.92 3.58 1.29
CA ILE A 48 10.04 3.70 0.36
C ILE A 48 10.92 2.47 0.58
N ASN A 49 11.31 1.77 -0.49
CA ASN A 49 12.13 0.55 -0.42
C ASN A 49 11.63 -0.46 0.64
N PHE A 50 10.31 -0.75 0.65
CA PHE A 50 9.64 -1.64 1.62
C PHE A 50 9.67 -1.19 3.09
N LYS A 51 10.21 -0.01 3.40
CA LYS A 51 10.20 0.57 4.75
C LYS A 51 9.14 1.63 4.91
N MET A 52 8.35 1.54 5.98
CA MET A 52 7.34 2.54 6.29
C MET A 52 8.02 3.87 6.63
N SER A 53 7.55 4.96 6.04
CA SER A 53 8.04 6.30 6.36
C SER A 53 7.63 6.70 7.78
N PRO A 54 8.50 7.37 8.56
CA PRO A 54 8.16 7.83 9.90
C PRO A 54 6.90 8.70 9.92
N GLY A 55 6.05 8.49 10.93
CA GLY A 55 4.81 9.25 11.11
C GLY A 55 3.63 8.78 10.24
N PHE A 56 3.74 7.62 9.59
CA PHE A 56 2.63 6.90 8.97
C PHE A 56 2.20 5.70 9.85
N PRO A 57 0.96 5.20 9.73
CA PRO A 57 -0.12 5.72 8.87
C PRO A 57 -0.64 7.08 9.32
N LYS A 58 -1.08 7.89 8.35
CA LYS A 58 -1.74 9.18 8.61
C LYS A 58 -3.21 9.08 8.27
N LYS A 59 -4.04 9.81 9.01
CA LYS A 59 -5.42 10.01 8.61
C LYS A 59 -5.46 10.85 7.33
N LEU A 60 -6.27 10.42 6.37
CA LEU A 60 -6.57 11.19 5.19
C LEU A 60 -7.44 12.36 5.63
N ASN A 61 -6.86 13.55 5.63
CA ASN A 61 -7.65 14.76 5.81
C ASN A 61 -8.49 14.91 4.54
N ARG A 62 -9.82 14.79 4.69
CA ARG A 62 -10.74 15.20 3.62
C ARG A 62 -10.47 16.66 3.33
N VAL A 63 -9.92 16.94 2.16
CA VAL A 63 -10.04 18.28 1.59
C VAL A 63 -11.53 18.41 1.28
N GLY A 64 -12.22 19.22 2.09
CA GLY A 64 -13.63 19.53 1.85
C GLY A 64 -13.79 20.23 0.49
N PRO A 65 -15.01 20.21 -0.09
CA PRO A 65 -15.31 20.99 -1.29
C PRO A 65 -15.04 22.49 -1.08
#